data_AF-A0A7J6UL87-F1
#
_entry.id   AF-A0A7J6UL87-F1
#
_cell.length_a   1.000
_cell.length_b   1.000
_cell.length_c   1.000
_cell.angle_alpha   90.00
_cell.angle_beta   90.00
_cell.angle_gamma   90.00
#
_symmetry.space_group_name_H-M   'P 1'
#
loop_
_entity.id
_entity.type
_entity.pdbx_description
1 polymer ?
#
loop_
_entity_poly.entity_id
_entity_poly.type
_entity_poly.pdbx_seq_one_letter_code
_entity_poly.pdbx_strand_id
1 'polypeptide(L)'
;QELKSAVSGVSHLVIPGNVRQAEHFLGILQQVCAFLRAYIRVDKARAEGPLMFLHDLESQQYIEARTMKAFDARLRSLMNTLKITDIDEFSPLTKICDLCTLASLHSKGFAVLTDPCPEAEGIYDPQLELSCLDAAIAMRP
;
A
#
# COMPACT_ATOMS: atom_id res chain seq x y z
N GLN A 1 -8.32 2.33 -12.84
CA GLN A 1 -7.54 2.84 -14.00
C GLN A 1 -7.30 4.34 -13.87
N GLU A 2 -8.32 5.12 -13.55
CA GLU A 2 -8.25 6.59 -13.38
C GLU A 2 -7.32 7.07 -12.25
N LEU A 3 -7.27 6.37 -11.11
CA LEU A 3 -6.35 6.69 -9.99
C LEU A 3 -4.88 6.50 -10.34
N LYS A 4 -4.53 5.58 -11.27
CA LYS A 4 -3.12 5.37 -11.69
C LYS A 4 -2.61 6.52 -12.56
N SER A 5 -3.51 7.21 -13.28
CA SER A 5 -3.20 8.35 -14.12
C SER A 5 -2.80 9.58 -13.30
N ALA A 6 -3.52 9.86 -12.19
CA ALA A 6 -3.19 10.97 -11.28
C ALA A 6 -1.86 10.77 -10.51
N VAL A 7 -1.32 9.55 -10.51
CA VAL A 7 -0.04 9.17 -9.89
C VAL A 7 1.14 9.42 -10.85
N SER A 8 0.91 9.77 -12.12
CA SER A 8 2.00 10.00 -13.10
C SER A 8 2.88 11.22 -12.80
N GLY A 9 2.52 12.06 -11.83
CA GLY A 9 3.36 13.16 -11.33
C GLY A 9 4.56 12.73 -10.48
N VAL A 10 4.73 11.44 -10.17
CA VAL A 10 5.83 10.94 -9.33
C VAL A 10 7.07 10.64 -10.18
N SER A 11 7.57 11.67 -10.85
CA SER A 11 8.86 11.61 -11.54
C SER A 11 9.97 11.89 -10.53
N HIS A 12 10.71 10.84 -10.15
CA HIS A 12 11.98 10.90 -9.39
C HIS A 12 11.92 10.86 -7.85
N LEU A 13 11.17 9.91 -7.24
CA LEU A 13 11.38 9.59 -5.83
C LEU A 13 12.75 8.95 -5.61
N VAL A 14 13.58 9.56 -4.76
CA VAL A 14 14.87 9.00 -4.35
C VAL A 14 14.62 7.73 -3.55
N ILE A 15 15.10 6.58 -4.04
CA ILE A 15 15.01 5.30 -3.34
C ILE A 15 15.83 5.37 -2.04
N PRO A 16 15.19 5.26 -0.86
CA PRO A 16 15.88 5.30 0.43
C PRO A 16 16.89 4.16 0.56
N GLY A 17 17.98 4.39 1.30
CA GLY A 17 19.13 3.47 1.39
C GLY A 17 18.76 2.05 1.81
N ASN A 18 17.84 1.92 2.77
CA ASN A 18 17.34 0.67 3.33
C ASN A 18 16.60 -0.22 2.32
N VAL A 19 16.09 0.32 1.21
CA VAL A 19 15.37 -0.46 0.17
C VAL A 19 16.15 -0.57 -1.14
N ARG A 20 17.39 -0.09 -1.22
CA ARG A 20 18.19 -0.18 -2.46
C ARG A 20 18.51 -1.62 -2.84
N GLN A 21 18.99 -2.42 -1.88
CA GLN A 21 19.27 -3.84 -2.11
C GLN A 21 17.97 -4.64 -2.21
N ALA A 22 17.92 -5.58 -3.17
CA ALA A 22 16.72 -6.38 -3.44
C ALA A 22 16.31 -7.22 -2.23
N GLU A 23 17.28 -7.85 -1.57
CA GLU A 23 17.06 -8.69 -0.39
C GLU A 23 16.40 -7.91 0.76
N HIS A 24 16.90 -6.70 1.04
CA HIS A 24 16.29 -5.83 2.05
C HIS A 24 14.87 -5.40 1.69
N PHE A 25 14.64 -5.04 0.42
CA PHE A 25 13.29 -4.66 -0.03
C PHE A 25 12.30 -5.83 0.10
N LEU A 26 12.72 -7.05 -0.27
CA LEU A 26 11.89 -8.24 -0.09
C LEU A 26 11.63 -8.56 1.38
N GLY A 27 12.63 -8.40 2.26
CA GLY A 27 12.45 -8.54 3.71
C GLY A 27 11.43 -7.54 4.29
N ILE A 28 11.51 -6.29 3.84
CA ILE A 28 10.53 -5.25 4.21
C ILE A 28 9.12 -5.60 3.71
N LEU A 29 8.98 -6.10 2.47
CA LEU A 29 7.68 -6.53 1.96
C LEU A 29 7.10 -7.72 2.76
N GLN A 30 7.95 -8.66 3.21
CA GLN A 30 7.52 -9.74 4.08
C GLN A 30 7.00 -9.23 5.43
N GLN A 31 7.66 -8.23 6.03
CA GLN A 31 7.21 -7.56 7.25
C GLN A 31 5.87 -6.85 7.05
N VAL A 32 5.70 -6.13 5.95
CA VAL A 32 4.42 -5.48 5.60
C VAL A 32 3.32 -6.51 5.40
N CYS A 33 3.57 -7.61 4.69
CA CYS A 33 2.60 -8.69 4.56
C CYS A 33 2.21 -9.30 5.91
N ALA A 34 3.17 -9.44 6.84
CA ALA A 34 2.89 -9.93 8.19
C ALA A 34 2.01 -8.96 8.97
N PHE A 35 2.31 -7.66 8.91
CA PHE A 35 1.47 -6.62 9.49
C PHE A 35 0.06 -6.63 8.91
N LEU A 36 -0.10 -6.62 7.58
CA LEU A 36 -1.41 -6.60 6.93
C LEU A 36 -2.27 -7.82 7.29
N ARG A 37 -1.66 -9.01 7.39
CA ARG A 37 -2.34 -10.23 7.84
C ARG A 37 -2.88 -10.14 9.26
N ALA A 38 -2.19 -9.42 10.15
CA ALA A 38 -2.66 -9.18 11.51
C ALA A 38 -3.67 -8.02 11.56
N TYR A 39 -3.40 -6.95 10.82
CA TYR A 39 -4.17 -5.72 10.78
C TYR A 39 -5.60 -5.93 10.23
N ILE A 40 -5.77 -6.80 9.22
CA ILE A 40 -7.07 -7.09 8.62
C ILE A 40 -7.97 -7.97 9.52
N ARG A 41 -7.41 -8.57 10.59
CA ARG A 41 -8.16 -9.40 11.54
C ARG A 41 -8.84 -8.52 12.57
N VAL A 42 -10.06 -8.11 12.26
CA VAL A 42 -10.92 -7.30 13.13
C VAL A 42 -12.24 -8.02 13.37
N ASP A 43 -12.91 -7.73 14.50
CA ASP A 43 -14.24 -8.29 14.78
C ASP A 43 -15.38 -7.39 14.28
N LYS A 44 -15.07 -6.12 14.00
CA LYS A 44 -16.01 -5.10 13.55
C LYS A 44 -15.37 -4.23 12.50
N ALA A 45 -16.19 -3.71 11.59
CA ALA A 45 -15.72 -2.76 10.60
C ALA A 45 -15.10 -1.52 11.26
N ARG A 46 -13.95 -1.07 10.74
CA ARG A 46 -13.20 0.10 11.21
C ARG A 46 -12.92 1.01 10.03
N ALA A 47 -13.03 2.31 10.27
CA ALA A 47 -12.60 3.35 9.33
C ALA A 47 -11.60 4.26 10.03
N GLU A 48 -10.47 4.52 9.38
CA GLU A 48 -9.45 5.42 9.92
C GLU A 48 -8.74 6.24 8.85
N GLY A 49 -8.03 7.28 9.30
CA GLY A 49 -7.18 8.04 8.40
C GLY A 49 -5.88 7.29 8.04
N PRO A 50 -5.30 7.51 6.85
CA PRO A 50 -4.03 6.90 6.46
C PRO A 50 -2.89 7.14 7.45
N LEU A 51 -2.88 8.28 8.14
CA LEU A 51 -1.86 8.57 9.16
C LEU A 51 -1.90 7.59 10.34
N MET A 52 -3.08 7.13 10.75
CA MET A 52 -3.22 6.15 11.83
C MET A 52 -2.69 4.79 11.37
N PHE A 53 -3.09 4.35 10.17
CA PHE A 53 -2.59 3.13 9.55
C PHE A 53 -1.05 3.12 9.43
N LEU A 54 -0.47 4.22 8.95
CA LEU A 54 0.98 4.35 8.81
C LEU A 54 1.69 4.34 10.16
N HIS A 55 1.12 5.01 11.15
CA HIS A 55 1.64 5.02 12.51
C HIS A 55 1.63 3.60 13.12
N ASP A 56 0.55 2.85 12.94
CA ASP A 56 0.44 1.47 13.43
C ASP A 56 1.47 0.54 12.75
N LEU A 57 1.64 0.69 11.43
CA LEU A 57 2.63 -0.07 10.65
C LEU A 57 4.05 0.26 11.11
N GLU A 58 4.39 1.55 11.24
CA GLU A 58 5.70 2.01 11.69
C GLU A 58 6.00 1.54 13.12
N SER A 59 5.01 1.61 14.01
CA SER A 59 5.15 1.18 15.41
C SER A 59 5.41 -0.32 15.57
N GLN A 60 4.83 -1.15 14.69
CA GLN A 60 4.96 -2.61 14.79
C GLN A 60 6.11 -3.18 13.97
N GLN A 61 6.42 -2.59 12.81
CA GLN A 61 7.41 -3.12 11.88
C GLN A 61 8.67 -2.26 11.75
N TYR A 62 8.71 -1.07 12.37
CA TYR A 62 9.81 -0.13 12.27
C TYR A 62 10.11 0.32 10.82
N ILE A 63 9.05 0.41 10.00
CA ILE A 63 9.13 0.85 8.61
C ILE A 63 8.56 2.26 8.50
N GLU A 64 9.44 3.24 8.24
CA GLU A 64 9.04 4.64 8.10
C GLU A 64 8.13 4.87 6.88
N ALA A 65 7.15 5.76 7.01
CA ALA A 65 6.29 6.19 5.90
C ALA A 65 7.06 6.72 4.67
N ARG A 66 8.23 7.35 4.90
CA ARG A 66 9.12 7.80 3.81
C ARG A 66 9.60 6.64 2.94
N THR A 67 9.88 5.48 3.55
CA THR A 67 10.30 4.28 2.83
C THR A 67 9.17 3.75 1.95
N MET A 68 7.95 3.72 2.49
CA MET A 68 6.76 3.24 1.80
C MET A 68 6.36 4.07 0.57
N LYS A 69 6.67 5.37 0.54
CA LYS A 69 6.47 6.23 -0.65
C LYS A 69 7.15 5.68 -1.91
N ALA A 70 8.26 4.96 -1.75
CA ALA A 70 9.05 4.44 -2.86
C ALA A 70 8.65 3.01 -3.29
N PHE A 71 7.68 2.37 -2.66
CA PHE A 71 7.39 0.94 -2.85
C PHE A 71 6.97 0.59 -4.28
N ASP A 72 5.99 1.29 -4.87
CA ASP A 72 5.56 1.04 -6.24
C ASP A 72 6.73 1.17 -7.24
N ALA A 73 7.45 2.30 -7.21
CA ALA A 73 8.59 2.54 -8.07
C ALA A 73 9.71 1.50 -7.85
N ARG A 74 9.96 1.10 -6.60
CA ARG A 74 10.99 0.12 -6.26
C ARG A 74 10.64 -1.28 -6.73
N LEU A 75 9.38 -1.70 -6.60
CA LEU A 75 8.89 -2.97 -7.10
C LEU A 75 8.99 -3.04 -8.62
N ARG A 76 8.52 -2.01 -9.33
CA ARG A 76 8.67 -1.91 -10.79
C ARG A 76 10.12 -1.99 -11.23
N SER A 77 11.01 -1.27 -10.55
CA SER A 77 12.46 -1.37 -10.81
C SER A 77 12.98 -2.78 -10.59
N LEU A 78 12.55 -3.48 -9.54
CA LEU A 78 12.97 -4.87 -9.28
C LEU A 78 12.50 -5.82 -10.37
N MET A 79 11.21 -5.78 -10.72
CA MET A 79 10.61 -6.65 -11.73
C MET A 79 11.29 -6.46 -13.09
N ASN A 80 11.58 -5.21 -13.47
CA ASN A 80 12.33 -4.89 -14.68
C ASN A 80 13.75 -5.46 -14.65
N THR A 81 14.47 -5.31 -13.53
CA THR A 81 15.83 -5.89 -13.37
C THR A 81 15.82 -7.41 -13.47
N LEU A 82 14.80 -8.07 -12.92
CA LEU A 82 14.63 -9.53 -12.98
C LEU A 82 14.04 -10.02 -14.30
N LYS A 83 13.66 -9.12 -15.22
CA LYS A 83 13.04 -9.43 -16.52
C LYS A 83 11.77 -10.29 -16.39
N ILE A 84 10.95 -9.99 -15.38
CA ILE A 84 9.64 -10.64 -15.22
C ILE A 84 8.72 -10.17 -16.35
N THR A 85 8.22 -11.11 -17.15
CA THR A 85 7.34 -10.83 -18.30
C THR A 85 5.86 -10.98 -17.98
N ASP A 86 5.52 -11.89 -17.06
CA ASP A 86 4.16 -12.10 -16.58
C ASP A 86 3.94 -11.26 -15.30
N ILE A 87 3.44 -10.04 -15.49
CA ILE A 87 3.23 -9.09 -14.40
C ILE A 87 1.94 -9.43 -13.63
N ASP A 88 1.01 -10.15 -14.25
CA ASP A 88 -0.29 -10.47 -13.66
C ASP A 88 -0.13 -11.44 -12.47
N GLU A 89 0.86 -12.34 -12.52
CA GLU A 89 1.24 -13.20 -11.39
C GLU A 89 1.63 -12.37 -10.14
N PHE A 90 2.18 -11.16 -10.33
CA PHE A 90 2.62 -10.27 -9.26
C PHE A 90 1.60 -9.16 -8.92
N SER A 91 0.37 -9.27 -9.43
CA SER A 91 -0.73 -8.35 -9.12
C SER A 91 -0.97 -8.16 -7.61
N PRO A 92 -0.96 -9.22 -6.77
CA PRO A 92 -1.13 -9.07 -5.32
C PRO A 92 -0.04 -8.21 -4.68
N LEU A 93 1.22 -8.40 -5.10
CA LEU A 93 2.35 -7.64 -4.56
C LEU A 93 2.31 -6.18 -5.02
N THR A 94 1.88 -5.96 -6.27
CA THR A 94 1.64 -4.64 -6.82
C THR A 94 0.56 -3.90 -6.02
N LYS A 95 -0.55 -4.56 -5.68
CA LYS A 95 -1.62 -3.98 -4.84
C LYS A 95 -1.12 -3.58 -3.45
N ILE A 96 -0.28 -4.40 -2.82
CA ILE A 96 0.32 -4.07 -1.51
C ILE A 96 1.24 -2.84 -1.63
N CYS A 97 2.08 -2.80 -2.66
CA CYS A 97 2.97 -1.65 -2.88
C CYS A 97 2.19 -0.37 -3.21
N ASP A 98 1.14 -0.47 -4.03
CA ASP A 98 0.23 0.62 -4.35
C ASP A 98 -0.46 1.15 -3.09
N LEU A 99 -1.01 0.26 -2.25
CA LEU A 99 -1.64 0.61 -0.98
C LEU A 99 -0.69 1.41 -0.07
N CYS A 100 0.51 0.87 0.20
CA CYS A 100 1.50 1.53 1.06
C CYS A 100 1.98 2.86 0.46
N THR A 101 2.17 2.91 -0.86
CA THR A 101 2.60 4.13 -1.56
C THR A 101 1.53 5.21 -1.46
N LEU A 102 0.27 4.89 -1.79
CA LEU A 102 -0.85 5.83 -1.77
C LEU A 102 -1.15 6.32 -0.35
N ALA A 103 -1.20 5.42 0.64
CA ALA A 103 -1.39 5.79 2.04
C ALA A 103 -0.29 6.77 2.51
N SER A 104 0.96 6.54 2.10
CA SER A 104 2.11 7.38 2.46
C SER A 104 2.15 8.73 1.73
N LEU A 105 1.59 8.81 0.53
CA LEU A 105 1.54 10.04 -0.27
C LEU A 105 0.37 10.95 0.14
N HIS A 106 -0.77 10.35 0.49
CA HIS A 106 -2.00 11.09 0.73
C HIS A 106 -2.43 10.99 2.19
N SER A 107 -1.99 11.94 3.02
CA SER A 107 -2.38 12.02 4.43
C SER A 107 -3.78 12.58 4.67
N LYS A 108 -4.43 13.12 3.63
CA LYS A 108 -5.76 13.77 3.70
C LYS A 108 -6.61 13.36 2.50
N GLY A 109 -7.93 13.33 2.68
CA GLY A 109 -8.87 13.01 1.61
C GLY A 109 -8.94 11.52 1.27
N PHE A 110 -8.41 10.65 2.14
CA PHE A 110 -8.47 9.20 2.02
C PHE A 110 -8.87 8.59 3.36
N ALA A 111 -9.43 7.39 3.33
CA ALA A 111 -9.69 6.55 4.49
C ALA A 111 -9.21 5.12 4.25
N VAL A 112 -8.70 4.49 5.29
CA VAL A 112 -8.39 3.06 5.36
C VAL A 112 -9.57 2.38 6.04
N LEU A 113 -10.19 1.45 5.34
CA LEU A 113 -11.38 0.72 5.77
C LEU A 113 -11.01 -0.75 5.95
N THR A 114 -11.37 -1.32 7.09
CA THR A 114 -11.37 -2.78 7.28
C THR A 114 -12.78 -3.25 7.58
N ASP A 115 -13.20 -4.32 6.91
CA ASP A 115 -14.49 -4.96 7.13
C ASP A 115 -14.28 -6.47 7.28
N PRO A 116 -14.67 -7.10 8.39
CA PRO A 116 -14.53 -8.54 8.56
C PRO A 116 -15.47 -9.39 7.71
N CYS A 117 -16.63 -8.84 7.33
CA CYS A 117 -17.72 -9.58 6.69
C CYS A 117 -18.39 -8.69 5.61
N PRO A 118 -17.67 -8.28 4.55
CA PRO A 118 -18.14 -7.28 3.59
C PRO A 118 -19.30 -7.78 2.71
N GLU A 119 -19.40 -9.09 2.47
CA GLU A 119 -20.46 -9.67 1.63
C GLU A 119 -21.76 -9.91 2.40
N ALA A 120 -21.67 -10.51 3.60
CA ALA A 120 -22.83 -10.82 4.45
C ALA A 120 -22.41 -11.06 5.90
N GLU A 121 -23.28 -10.67 6.85
CA GLU A 121 -23.06 -10.90 8.28
C GLU A 121 -22.83 -12.39 8.60
N GLY A 122 -21.78 -12.67 9.38
CA GLY A 122 -21.43 -14.03 9.81
C GLY A 122 -20.54 -14.81 8.82
N ILE A 123 -20.31 -14.31 7.61
CA ILE A 123 -19.33 -14.87 6.67
C ILE A 123 -18.03 -14.07 6.80
N TYR A 124 -17.05 -14.64 7.51
CA TYR A 124 -15.76 -13.99 7.74
C TYR A 124 -14.86 -14.10 6.51
N ASP A 125 -14.83 -13.02 5.72
CA ASP A 125 -13.92 -12.82 4.58
C ASP A 125 -13.38 -11.39 4.60
N PRO A 126 -12.37 -11.12 5.44
CA PRO A 126 -12.05 -9.76 5.80
C PRO A 126 -11.38 -9.01 4.64
N GLN A 127 -11.81 -7.77 4.40
CA GLN A 127 -11.28 -6.90 3.35
C GLN A 127 -10.65 -5.64 3.94
N LEU A 128 -9.62 -5.17 3.23
CA LEU A 128 -8.92 -3.92 3.51
C LEU A 128 -8.97 -3.06 2.25
N GLU A 129 -9.53 -1.86 2.39
CA GLU A 129 -9.66 -0.90 1.31
C GLU A 129 -9.00 0.45 1.69
N LEU A 130 -8.33 1.08 0.72
CA LEU A 130 -7.96 2.48 0.81
C LEU A 130 -8.85 3.27 -0.15
N SER A 131 -9.80 4.01 0.39
CA SER A 131 -10.80 4.74 -0.38
C SER A 131 -10.45 6.23 -0.44
N CYS A 132 -10.51 6.80 -1.65
CA CYS A 132 -10.41 8.25 -1.85
C CYS A 132 -11.76 8.90 -1.53
N LEU A 133 -11.75 9.90 -0.65
CA LEU A 133 -12.93 10.68 -0.25
C LEU A 133 -13.02 12.01 -1.01
N ASP A 134 -12.01 12.36 -1.80
CA ASP A 134 -11.93 13.61 -2.56
C ASP A 134 -11.67 13.35 -4.05
N ALA A 135 -12.75 13.33 -4.83
CA ALA A 135 -12.69 13.14 -6.28
C ALA A 135 -11.87 14.22 -7.01
N ALA A 136 -11.68 15.40 -6.41
CA ALA A 136 -10.85 16.44 -7.00
C ALA A 136 -9.37 16.03 -7.10
N ILE A 137 -8.91 15.08 -6.29
CA ILE A 137 -7.54 14.54 -6.36
C ILE A 137 -7.32 13.80 -7.69
N ALA A 138 -8.31 13.06 -8.17
CA ALA A 138 -8.23 12.35 -9.45
C ALA A 138 -8.38 13.29 -10.66
N MET A 139 -9.10 14.41 -10.49
CA MET A 139 -9.37 15.38 -11.56
C MET A 139 -8.27 16.42 -11.75
N ARG A 140 -7.29 16.50 -10.83
CA ARG A 140 -6.14 17.41 -10.98
C ARG A 140 -5.18 16.83 -12.04
N PRO A 141 -4.77 17.63 -13.04
CA PRO A 141 -3.90 17.19 -14.13
C PRO A 141 -2.47 16.89 -13.67
#